data_AF-A0A939QAH8-F1
#
_entry.id   AF-A0A939QAH8-F1
#
_cell.length_a   1.000
_cell.length_b   1.000
_cell.length_c   1.000
_cell.angle_alpha   90.00
_cell.angle_beta   90.00
_cell.angle_gamma   90.00
#
_symmetry.space_group_name_H-M   'P 1'
#
loop_
_entity.id
_entity.type
_entity.pdbx_description
1 polymer ?
#
loop_
_entity_poly.entity_id
_entity_poly.type
_entity_poly.pdbx_seq_one_letter_code
_entity_poly.pdbx_strand_id
1 'polypeptide(L)'
;MTSATPARAARRRDAPPPRTGGSEAEVLRGFLDYLRQSIAHKIETAPEPAVRTAQVPSGTTLLGLLNHLAHVEEASTRWALTHMIEETGRHAGHADILRELIDGATGR
;
A
#
# COMPACT_ATOMS: atom_id res chain seq x y z
N MET A 1 18.39 -17.13 -40.30
CA MET A 1 18.06 -18.33 -39.51
C MET A 1 17.65 -17.86 -38.11
N THR A 2 16.34 -17.93 -37.86
CA THR A 2 15.62 -17.93 -36.57
C THR A 2 15.91 -16.81 -35.56
N SER A 3 15.30 -15.64 -35.77
CA SER A 3 14.98 -14.70 -34.70
C SER A 3 13.84 -15.28 -33.86
N ALA A 4 14.16 -15.79 -32.66
CA ALA A 4 13.14 -16.18 -31.70
C ALA A 4 12.49 -14.90 -31.13
N THR A 5 11.25 -14.64 -31.53
CA THR A 5 10.37 -13.68 -30.86
C THR A 5 10.25 -14.09 -29.39
N PRO A 6 10.59 -13.25 -28.39
CA PRO A 6 10.31 -13.60 -27.02
C PRO A 6 8.78 -13.64 -26.88
N ALA A 7 8.25 -14.81 -26.55
CA ALA A 7 6.84 -14.97 -26.23
C ALA A 7 6.51 -13.93 -25.14
N ARG A 8 5.64 -12.97 -25.49
CA ARG A 8 5.13 -11.97 -24.56
C ARG A 8 4.49 -12.72 -23.41
N ALA A 9 5.22 -12.85 -22.29
CA ALA A 9 4.74 -13.50 -21.08
C ALA A 9 3.33 -12.97 -20.83
N ALA A 10 2.34 -13.86 -20.88
CA ALA A 10 0.95 -13.48 -20.73
C ALA A 10 0.87 -12.67 -19.43
N ARG A 11 0.54 -11.37 -19.53
CA ARG A 11 0.26 -10.51 -18.38
C ARG A 11 -0.86 -11.20 -17.62
N ARG A 12 -0.49 -12.00 -16.61
CA ARG A 12 -1.46 -12.68 -15.76
C ARG A 12 -2.21 -11.55 -15.06
N ARG A 13 -3.54 -11.50 -15.25
CA ARG A 13 -4.38 -10.51 -14.59
C ARG A 13 -4.17 -10.63 -13.08
N ASP A 14 -4.13 -9.48 -12.41
CA ASP A 14 -4.30 -9.42 -10.96
C ASP A 14 -5.49 -10.31 -10.58
N ALA A 15 -5.31 -11.13 -9.55
CA ALA A 15 -6.39 -11.97 -9.05
C ALA A 15 -7.57 -11.06 -8.68
N PRO A 16 -8.82 -11.46 -8.95
CA PRO A 16 -9.97 -10.67 -8.55
C PRO A 16 -9.97 -10.52 -7.02
N PRO A 17 -10.54 -9.42 -6.48
CA PRO A 17 -10.68 -9.26 -5.04
C PRO A 17 -11.38 -10.48 -4.42
N PRO A 18 -11.02 -10.86 -3.18
CA PRO A 18 -11.53 -12.06 -2.55
C PRO A 18 -13.04 -11.94 -2.34
N ARG A 19 -13.76 -13.07 -2.49
CA ARG A 19 -15.12 -13.17 -1.96
C ARG A 19 -15.01 -13.37 -0.46
N THR A 20 -15.53 -12.42 0.31
CA THR A 20 -15.41 -12.37 1.76
C THR A 20 -16.71 -12.79 2.46
N GLY A 21 -16.63 -13.02 3.78
CA GLY A 21 -17.77 -13.38 4.64
C GLY A 21 -18.71 -12.20 4.93
N GLY A 22 -19.69 -12.44 5.81
CA GLY A 22 -20.74 -11.47 6.13
C GLY A 22 -20.38 -10.46 7.21
N SER A 23 -19.31 -10.69 7.97
CA SER A 23 -18.86 -9.77 9.03
C SER A 23 -17.69 -8.89 8.58
N GLU A 24 -17.59 -7.68 9.15
CA GLU A 24 -16.47 -6.76 8.88
C GLU A 24 -15.10 -7.41 9.14
N ALA A 25 -14.99 -8.22 10.20
CA ALA A 25 -13.76 -8.90 10.55
C ALA A 25 -13.37 -9.98 9.52
N GLU A 26 -14.34 -10.72 8.97
CA GLU A 26 -14.09 -11.67 7.89
C GLU A 26 -13.70 -10.97 6.59
N VAL A 27 -14.33 -9.83 6.29
CA VAL A 27 -13.96 -8.99 5.14
C VAL A 27 -12.52 -8.51 5.28
N LEU A 28 -12.17 -7.91 6.42
CA LEU A 28 -10.83 -7.40 6.67
C LEU A 28 -9.76 -8.50 6.53
N ARG A 29 -9.95 -9.64 7.21
CA ARG A 29 -8.98 -10.75 7.14
C ARG A 29 -8.85 -11.29 5.73
N GLY A 30 -9.96 -11.48 5.01
CA GLY A 30 -9.95 -11.96 3.63
C GLY A 30 -9.16 -11.04 2.69
N PHE A 31 -9.32 -9.73 2.83
CA PHE A 31 -8.53 -8.76 2.05
C PHE A 31 -7.06 -8.74 2.45
N LEU A 32 -6.73 -8.81 3.74
CA LEU A 32 -5.33 -8.88 4.21
C LEU A 32 -4.63 -10.13 3.67
N ASP A 33 -5.26 -11.29 3.74
CA ASP A 33 -4.69 -12.54 3.21
C ASP A 33 -4.49 -12.48 1.69
N TYR A 34 -5.46 -11.92 0.97
CA TYR A 34 -5.33 -11.67 -0.46
C TYR A 34 -4.15 -10.76 -0.80
N LEU A 35 -3.98 -9.64 -0.08
CA LEU A 35 -2.88 -8.70 -0.31
C LEU A 35 -1.52 -9.31 0.01
N ARG A 36 -1.40 -10.07 1.11
CA ARG A 36 -0.19 -10.83 1.46
C ARG A 36 0.23 -11.77 0.33
N GLN A 37 -0.71 -12.57 -0.17
CA GLN A 37 -0.46 -13.50 -1.27
C GLN A 37 -0.06 -12.75 -2.55
N SER A 38 -0.70 -11.62 -2.85
CA SER A 38 -0.36 -10.80 -4.02
C SER A 38 1.08 -10.27 -3.95
N ILE A 39 1.51 -9.79 -2.77
CA ILE A 39 2.88 -9.30 -2.57
C ILE A 39 3.89 -10.45 -2.62
N ALA A 40 3.62 -11.55 -1.92
CA ALA A 40 4.49 -12.73 -1.92
C ALA A 40 4.74 -13.22 -3.35
N HIS A 41 3.70 -13.34 -4.16
CA HIS A 41 3.82 -13.76 -5.56
C HIS A 41 4.68 -12.80 -6.40
N LYS A 42 4.52 -11.49 -6.23
CA LYS A 42 5.33 -10.48 -6.94
C LYS A 42 6.81 -10.55 -6.57
N ILE A 43 7.12 -10.88 -5.31
CA ILE A 43 8.49 -11.05 -4.82
C ILE A 43 9.07 -12.36 -5.36
N GLU A 44 8.35 -13.48 -5.25
CA GLU A 44 8.80 -14.80 -5.69
C GLU A 44 9.10 -14.87 -7.20
N THR A 45 8.33 -14.11 -8.00
CA THR A 45 8.48 -14.09 -9.46
C THR A 45 9.50 -13.08 -9.96
N ALA A 46 10.01 -12.21 -9.09
CA ALA A 46 10.98 -11.19 -9.47
C ALA A 46 12.42 -11.72 -9.32
N PRO A 47 13.29 -11.52 -10.33
CA PRO A 47 14.67 -11.97 -10.25
C PRO A 47 15.53 -11.06 -9.37
N GLU A 48 16.59 -11.61 -8.78
CA GLU A 48 17.69 -10.80 -8.24
C GLU A 48 18.58 -10.28 -9.40
N PRO A 49 19.16 -9.06 -9.32
CA PRO A 49 19.10 -8.10 -8.20
C PRO A 49 17.86 -7.17 -8.24
N ALA A 50 16.89 -7.41 -9.12
CA ALA A 50 15.80 -6.47 -9.39
C ALA A 50 14.89 -6.26 -8.17
N VAL A 51 14.71 -7.29 -7.32
CA VAL A 51 13.98 -7.19 -6.05
C VAL A 51 14.54 -6.09 -5.13
N ARG A 52 15.85 -5.85 -5.20
CA ARG A 52 16.59 -4.90 -4.35
C ARG A 52 16.89 -3.56 -5.02
N THR A 53 16.57 -3.43 -6.29
CA THR A 53 16.94 -2.27 -7.10
C THR A 53 15.73 -1.37 -7.33
N ALA A 54 15.87 -0.07 -7.08
CA ALA A 54 14.78 0.88 -7.32
C ALA A 54 14.50 1.00 -8.82
N GLN A 55 13.24 0.78 -9.20
CA GLN A 55 12.79 0.89 -10.59
C GLN A 55 12.02 2.19 -10.85
N VAL A 56 11.80 3.01 -9.81
CA VAL A 56 11.01 4.24 -9.86
C VAL A 56 11.75 5.40 -9.18
N PRO A 57 11.50 6.66 -9.59
CA PRO A 57 12.21 7.83 -9.07
C PRO A 57 12.12 8.04 -7.57
N SER A 58 11.07 7.52 -6.92
CA SER A 58 10.90 7.59 -5.47
C SER A 58 11.95 6.78 -4.70
N GLY A 59 12.80 6.01 -5.37
CA GLY A 59 13.79 5.13 -4.72
C GLY A 59 13.18 3.87 -4.10
N THR A 60 11.88 3.65 -4.27
CA THR A 60 11.19 2.48 -3.71
C THR A 60 11.65 1.18 -4.38
N THR A 61 11.93 0.15 -3.58
CA THR A 61 12.30 -1.20 -4.02
C THR A 61 11.24 -2.22 -3.61
N LEU A 62 11.16 -3.36 -4.31
CA LEU A 62 10.23 -4.42 -3.95
C LEU A 62 10.53 -5.00 -2.56
N LEU A 63 11.80 -5.21 -2.24
CA LEU A 63 12.22 -5.65 -0.89
C LEU A 63 11.89 -4.61 0.17
N GLY A 64 12.09 -3.32 -0.12
CA GLY A 64 11.76 -2.23 0.79
C GLY A 64 10.26 -2.16 1.08
N LEU A 65 9.42 -2.36 0.07
CA LEU A 65 7.96 -2.45 0.25
C LEU A 65 7.57 -3.67 1.09
N LEU A 66 8.15 -4.84 0.85
CA LEU A 66 7.89 -6.03 1.67
C LEU A 66 8.22 -5.76 3.14
N ASN A 67 9.38 -5.18 3.42
CA ASN A 67 9.79 -4.83 4.77
C ASN A 67 8.86 -3.80 5.42
N HIS A 68 8.46 -2.77 4.66
CA HIS A 68 7.50 -1.77 5.13
C HIS A 68 6.15 -2.40 5.49
N LEU A 69 5.59 -3.24 4.61
CA LEU A 69 4.31 -3.89 4.84
C LEU A 69 4.33 -4.85 6.03
N ALA A 70 5.42 -5.60 6.22
CA ALA A 70 5.59 -6.45 7.40
C ALA A 70 5.55 -5.61 8.70
N HIS A 71 6.22 -4.46 8.70
CA HIS A 71 6.21 -3.55 9.85
C HIS A 71 4.82 -2.94 10.11
N VAL A 72 4.08 -2.62 9.05
CA VAL A 72 2.69 -2.13 9.16
C VAL A 72 1.78 -3.21 9.74
N GLU A 73 1.95 -4.48 9.37
CA GLU A 73 1.13 -5.57 9.91
C GLU A 73 1.43 -5.90 11.38
N GLU A 74 2.65 -5.65 11.84
CA GLU A 74 3.02 -5.78 13.27
C GLU A 74 2.45 -4.67 14.15
N ALA A 75 1.98 -3.57 13.55
CA ALA A 75 1.44 -2.45 14.29
C ALA A 75 0.18 -2.85 15.06
N SER A 76 0.19 -2.62 16.38
CA SER A 76 -0.98 -2.92 17.20
C SER A 76 -2.18 -2.08 16.77
N THR A 77 -3.40 -2.63 16.89
CA THR A 77 -4.64 -1.88 16.61
C THR A 77 -4.72 -0.59 17.42
N ARG A 78 -4.22 -0.61 18.67
CA ARG A 78 -4.11 0.60 19.50
C ARG A 78 -3.24 1.65 18.83
N TRP A 79 -2.03 1.27 18.42
CA TRP A 79 -1.11 2.17 17.74
C TRP A 79 -1.74 2.72 16.45
N ALA A 80 -2.36 1.87 15.62
CA ALA A 80 -2.98 2.28 14.38
C ALA A 80 -4.09 3.32 14.61
N LEU A 81 -4.97 3.08 15.58
CA LEU A 81 -6.04 4.02 15.92
C LEU A 81 -5.49 5.35 16.47
N THR A 82 -4.51 5.30 17.37
CA THR A 82 -3.86 6.52 17.90
C THR A 82 -3.21 7.31 16.77
N HIS A 83 -2.47 6.66 15.88
CA HIS A 83 -1.84 7.29 14.73
C HIS A 83 -2.87 7.95 13.80
N MET A 84 -3.98 7.27 13.50
CA MET A 84 -5.05 7.84 12.69
C MET A 84 -5.70 9.07 13.32
N ILE A 85 -5.88 9.08 14.65
CA ILE A 85 -6.44 10.23 15.38
C ILE A 85 -5.48 11.42 15.29
N GLU A 86 -4.19 11.20 15.55
CA GLU A 86 -3.16 12.24 15.47
C GLU A 86 -3.04 12.83 14.07
N GLU A 87 -3.03 11.98 13.04
CA GLU A 87 -2.97 12.40 11.65
C GLU A 87 -4.21 13.22 11.25
N THR A 88 -5.39 12.78 11.67
CA THR A 88 -6.64 13.49 11.43
C THR A 88 -6.66 14.85 12.12
N GLY A 89 -6.21 14.92 13.38
CA GLY A 89 -6.12 16.16 14.13
C GLY A 89 -5.18 17.17 13.48
N ARG A 90 -4.01 16.72 12.99
CA ARG A 90 -3.08 17.58 12.27
C ARG A 90 -3.67 18.14 10.98
N HIS A 91 -4.34 17.30 10.19
CA HIS A 91 -4.98 17.74 8.95
C HIS A 91 -6.18 18.65 9.19
N ALA A 92 -6.97 18.41 10.25
CA ALA A 92 -8.03 19.34 10.64
C ALA A 92 -7.46 20.72 10.96
N GLY A 93 -6.39 20.80 11.76
CA GLY A 93 -5.71 22.07 12.05
C GLY A 93 -5.16 22.76 10.79
N HIS A 94 -4.57 22.01 9.85
CA HIS A 94 -4.18 22.59 8.55
C HIS A 94 -5.38 23.11 7.76
N ALA A 95 -6.52 22.39 7.77
CA ALA A 95 -7.73 22.81 7.08
C ALA A 95 -8.32 24.09 7.69
N ASP A 96 -8.28 24.25 9.01
CA ASP A 96 -8.72 25.46 9.69
C ASP A 96 -7.88 26.68 9.28
N ILE A 97 -6.54 26.54 9.27
CA ILE A 97 -5.63 27.60 8.81
C ILE A 97 -5.92 27.97 7.36
N LEU A 98 -6.07 26.98 6.48
CA LEU A 98 -6.41 27.22 5.08
C LEU A 98 -7.75 27.96 4.96
N ARG A 99 -8.71 27.65 5.83
CA ARG A 99 -10.00 28.33 5.84
C ARG A 99 -9.88 29.78 6.29
N GLU A 100 -9.13 30.08 7.35
CA GLU A 100 -8.86 31.44 7.80
C GLU A 100 -8.18 32.29 6.72
N LEU A 101 -7.19 31.71 6.02
CA LEU A 101 -6.50 32.35 4.91
C LEU A 101 -7.43 32.67 3.73
N ILE A 102 -8.37 31.77 3.42
CA ILE A 102 -9.37 31.98 2.37
C ILE A 102 -10.37 33.07 2.78
N ASP A 103 -10.80 33.08 4.05
CA ASP A 103 -11.84 33.98 4.54
C ASP A 103 -11.33 35.37 4.93
N GLY A 104 -10.01 35.53 5.07
CA GLY A 104 -9.40 36.78 5.53
C GLY A 104 -9.73 37.14 6.98
N ALA A 105 -10.14 36.16 7.79
CA ALA A 105 -10.48 36.32 9.20
C ALA A 105 -9.59 35.41 10.06
N THR A 106 -8.83 35.98 10.99
CA THR A 106 -8.02 35.26 11.97
C THR A 106 -8.77 35.09 13.29
N GLY A 107 -8.81 33.86 13.83
CA GLY A 107 -9.15 33.55 15.22
C GLY A 107 -10.52 34.04 15.72
N ARG A 108 -11.53 33.18 15.70
CA ARG A 108 -12.73 33.33 16.54
C ARG A 108 -12.72 32.37 17.72
#